data_AF-A0A7G8J3L0-F1
#
_entry.id   AF-A0A7G8J3L0-F1
#
_cell.length_a   1.000
_cell.length_b   1.000
_cell.length_c   1.000
_cell.angle_alpha   90.00
_cell.angle_beta   90.00
_cell.angle_gamma   90.00
#
_symmetry.space_group_name_H-M   'P 1'
#
loop_
_entity.id
_entity.type
_entity.pdbx_description
1 polymer ?
#
loop_
_entity_poly.entity_id
_entity_poly.type
_entity_poly.pdbx_seq_one_letter_code
_entity_poly.pdbx_strand_id
1 'polypeptide(L)'
;MMNPYKHKEISNHLDHRIVDVFVNQNPCNEWLVSADVTTWVFQTNKTTAYQQNYVYTKLFALLGMEYTIEVEQSFLERTRIQQGEFKVDAFRLKDATLVKADIALPSLEEQIEDVFTIQSAQRQ
;
A
#
# COMPACT_ATOMS: atom_id res chain seq x y z
N MET A 1 2.52 -17.74 -2.50
CA MET A 1 2.35 -16.41 -1.88
C MET A 1 2.41 -15.36 -2.97
N MET A 2 1.50 -14.39 -2.95
CA MET A 2 1.54 -13.25 -3.85
C MET A 2 2.50 -12.19 -3.29
N ASN A 3 3.36 -11.63 -4.14
CA ASN A 3 4.19 -10.48 -3.78
C ASN A 3 3.32 -9.21 -3.80
N PRO A 4 3.11 -8.50 -2.67
CA PRO A 4 2.28 -7.31 -2.61
C PRO A 4 2.67 -6.24 -3.62
N TYR A 5 3.97 -6.02 -3.86
CA TYR A 5 4.47 -5.02 -4.81
C TYR A 5 4.13 -5.31 -6.27
N LYS A 6 3.74 -6.55 -6.60
CA LYS A 6 3.35 -6.95 -7.96
C LYS A 6 1.83 -6.87 -8.19
N HIS A 7 1.08 -6.32 -7.24
CA HIS A 7 -0.36 -6.11 -7.42
C HIS A 7 -0.60 -5.11 -8.56
N LYS A 8 -1.49 -5.44 -9.49
CA LYS A 8 -1.75 -4.65 -10.72
C LYS A 8 -2.13 -3.19 -10.48
N GLU A 9 -2.70 -2.90 -9.31
CA GLU A 9 -3.12 -1.55 -8.90
C GLU A 9 -1.97 -0.66 -8.39
N ILE A 10 -0.77 -1.21 -8.28
CA ILE A 10 0.44 -0.50 -7.86
C ILE A 10 1.16 -0.03 -9.12
N SER A 11 1.18 1.27 -9.35
CA SER A 11 1.72 1.86 -10.58
C SER A 11 2.72 2.98 -10.36
N ASN A 12 2.86 3.47 -9.13
CA ASN A 12 3.69 4.62 -8.83
C ASN A 12 4.26 4.55 -7.41
N HIS A 13 5.21 5.45 -7.13
CA HIS A 13 5.89 5.51 -5.83
C HIS A 13 4.96 5.64 -4.62
N LEU A 14 3.82 6.34 -4.71
CA LEU A 14 2.89 6.45 -3.59
C LEU A 14 2.16 5.13 -3.32
N ASP A 15 1.82 4.37 -4.35
CA ASP A 15 1.25 3.03 -4.21
C ASP A 15 2.24 2.07 -3.53
N HIS A 16 3.52 2.13 -3.93
CA HIS A 16 4.59 1.37 -3.28
C HIS A 16 4.71 1.75 -1.79
N ARG A 17 4.61 3.04 -1.48
CA ARG A 17 4.62 3.51 -0.09
C ARG A 17 3.42 3.01 0.71
N ILE A 18 2.23 2.87 0.10
CA ILE A 18 1.08 2.23 0.76
C ILE A 18 1.44 0.79 1.12
N VAL A 19 2.07 0.04 0.22
CA VAL A 19 2.51 -1.33 0.48
C VAL A 19 3.56 -1.38 1.60
N ASP A 20 4.54 -0.48 1.56
CA ASP A 20 5.59 -0.38 2.59
C ASP A 20 5.02 -0.18 3.99
N VAL A 21 3.93 0.59 4.14
CA VAL A 21 3.27 0.77 5.44
C VAL A 21 2.91 -0.59 6.05
N PHE A 22 2.35 -1.49 5.26
CA PHE A 22 1.88 -2.79 5.75
C PHE A 22 3.00 -3.82 5.86
N VAL A 23 3.92 -3.84 4.90
CA VAL A 23 4.98 -4.87 4.84
C VAL A 23 6.14 -4.53 5.77
N ASN A 24 6.60 -3.27 5.76
CA ASN A 24 7.86 -2.88 6.40
C ASN A 24 7.65 -2.07 7.69
N GLN A 25 6.59 -1.28 7.76
CA GLN A 25 6.38 -0.32 8.87
C GLN A 25 5.37 -0.79 9.92
N ASN A 26 4.66 -1.88 9.63
CA ASN A 26 3.71 -2.51 10.53
C ASN A 26 4.15 -3.96 10.84
N PRO A 27 5.30 -4.14 11.53
CA PRO A 27 5.89 -5.46 11.78
C PRO A 27 5.00 -6.40 12.61
N CYS A 28 4.03 -5.84 13.33
CA CYS A 28 3.06 -6.59 14.12
C CYS A 28 1.77 -6.92 13.35
N ASN A 29 1.66 -6.49 12.09
CA ASN A 29 0.45 -6.61 11.26
C ASN A 29 -0.82 -6.11 11.98
N GLU A 30 -0.72 -4.97 12.65
CA GLU A 30 -1.83 -4.32 13.35
C GLU A 30 -2.87 -3.76 12.36
N TRP A 31 -4.09 -3.54 12.84
CA TRP A 31 -5.15 -2.91 12.07
C TRP A 31 -4.89 -1.40 11.94
N LEU A 32 -4.66 -0.93 10.71
CA LEU A 32 -4.42 0.48 10.42
C LEU A 32 -5.64 1.12 9.77
N VAL A 33 -6.01 2.32 10.19
CA VAL A 33 -7.06 3.09 9.51
C VAL A 33 -6.46 3.93 8.39
N SER A 34 -7.30 4.31 7.41
CA SER A 34 -6.85 5.08 6.25
C SER A 34 -6.12 6.38 6.63
N ALA A 35 -6.50 7.02 7.74
CA ALA A 35 -5.86 8.25 8.21
C ALA A 35 -4.38 8.03 8.61
N ASP A 36 -4.07 6.92 9.28
CA ASP A 36 -2.72 6.58 9.72
C ASP A 36 -1.83 6.27 8.51
N VAL A 37 -2.35 5.46 7.58
CA VAL A 37 -1.67 5.13 6.32
C VAL A 37 -1.41 6.41 5.53
N THR A 38 -2.37 7.34 5.45
CA THR A 38 -2.22 8.61 4.72
C THR A 38 -1.12 9.48 5.30
N THR A 39 -1.09 9.62 6.62
CA THR A 39 -0.08 10.39 7.36
C THR A 39 1.33 9.88 7.03
N TRP A 40 1.51 8.55 7.04
CA TRP A 40 2.79 7.93 6.71
C TRP A 40 3.15 8.10 5.23
N VAL A 41 2.24 7.74 4.32
CA VAL A 41 2.46 7.77 2.86
C VAL A 41 2.80 9.16 2.35
N PHE A 42 2.21 10.21 2.91
CA PHE A 42 2.51 11.59 2.51
C PHE A 42 3.51 12.30 3.43
N GLN A 43 4.02 11.64 4.48
CA GLN A 43 4.91 12.23 5.49
C GLN A 43 4.38 13.54 6.05
N THR A 44 3.07 13.58 6.31
CA THR A 44 2.36 14.78 6.77
C THR A 44 1.69 14.50 8.09
N ASN A 45 1.68 15.47 9.00
CA ASN A 45 0.90 15.43 10.24
C ASN A 45 -0.54 15.96 10.06
N LYS A 46 -0.86 16.52 8.89
CA LYS A 46 -2.19 17.02 8.56
C LYS A 46 -2.55 16.62 7.14
N THR A 47 -3.39 15.60 7.04
CA THR A 47 -3.82 15.03 5.76
C THR A 47 -4.90 15.90 5.12
N THR A 48 -4.83 16.12 3.80
CA THR A 48 -5.90 16.77 3.04
C THR A 48 -6.97 15.75 2.61
N ALA A 49 -8.18 16.23 2.25
CA ALA A 49 -9.25 15.37 1.74
C ALA A 49 -8.83 14.60 0.47
N TYR A 50 -8.02 15.23 -0.40
CA TYR A 50 -7.47 14.58 -1.57
C TYR A 50 -6.54 13.40 -1.20
N GLN A 51 -5.63 13.62 -0.25
CA GLN A 51 -4.69 12.58 0.20
C GLN A 51 -5.42 11.39 0.85
N GLN A 52 -6.40 11.68 1.73
CA GLN A 52 -7.21 10.64 2.37
C GLN A 52 -8.01 9.85 1.33
N ASN A 53 -8.65 10.52 0.38
CA ASN A 53 -9.41 9.85 -0.68
C ASN A 53 -8.51 8.99 -1.55
N TYR A 54 -7.33 9.49 -1.93
CA TYR A 54 -6.36 8.73 -2.72
C TYR A 54 -5.98 7.42 -2.03
N VAL A 55 -5.57 7.48 -0.76
CA VAL A 55 -5.16 6.30 0.00
C VAL A 55 -6.35 5.36 0.21
N TYR A 56 -7.51 5.89 0.58
CA TYR A 56 -8.71 5.09 0.80
C TYR A 56 -9.12 4.33 -0.47
N THR A 57 -9.16 4.99 -1.62
CA THR A 57 -9.44 4.35 -2.91
C THR A 57 -8.42 3.25 -3.22
N LYS A 58 -7.14 3.50 -2.99
CA LYS A 58 -6.09 2.49 -3.21
C LYS A 58 -6.21 1.30 -2.28
N LEU A 59 -6.45 1.52 -0.98
CA LEU A 59 -6.68 0.43 -0.02
C LEU A 59 -7.84 -0.46 -0.48
N PHE A 60 -8.94 0.12 -0.95
CA PHE A 60 -10.07 -0.64 -1.49
C PHE A 60 -9.74 -1.40 -2.78
N ALA A 61 -9.01 -0.78 -3.71
CA ALA A 61 -8.58 -1.46 -4.93
C ALA A 61 -7.68 -2.68 -4.61
N LEU A 62 -6.83 -2.56 -3.58
CA LEU A 62 -5.97 -3.63 -3.07
C LEU A 62 -6.71 -4.72 -2.28
N LEU A 63 -7.98 -4.52 -1.91
CA LEU A 63 -8.85 -5.57 -1.36
C LEU A 63 -9.44 -6.46 -2.46
N GLY A 64 -9.51 -5.97 -3.70
CA GLY A 64 -10.18 -6.62 -4.82
C GLY A 64 -11.71 -6.54 -4.76
N MET A 65 -12.37 -6.88 -5.88
CA MET A 65 -13.83 -6.94 -5.97
C MET A 65 -14.39 -8.25 -5.42
N GLU A 66 -15.42 -8.17 -4.56
CA GLU A 66 -16.06 -9.33 -3.94
C GLU A 66 -16.45 -10.41 -4.96
N TYR A 67 -16.18 -11.68 -4.63
CA TYR A 67 -16.45 -12.86 -5.48
C TYR A 67 -15.69 -12.91 -6.83
N THR A 68 -14.58 -12.18 -6.97
CA THR A 68 -13.75 -12.22 -8.18
C THR A 68 -12.36 -12.80 -7.92
N ILE A 69 -11.65 -13.20 -8.99
CA ILE A 69 -10.24 -13.62 -8.95
C ILE A 69 -9.33 -12.52 -8.35
N GLU A 70 -9.75 -11.26 -8.37
CA GLU A 70 -8.99 -10.17 -7.77
C GLU A 70 -8.96 -10.26 -6.24
N VAL A 71 -10.02 -10.74 -5.60
CA VAL A 71 -10.03 -10.97 -4.15
C VAL A 71 -9.06 -12.09 -3.77
N GLU A 72 -8.90 -13.10 -4.63
CA GLU A 72 -7.90 -14.16 -4.43
C GLU A 72 -6.47 -13.61 -4.55
N GLN A 73 -6.27 -12.59 -5.38
CA GLN A 73 -5.00 -11.88 -5.55
C GLN A 73 -4.79 -10.74 -4.54
N SER A 74 -5.80 -10.38 -3.76
CA SER A 74 -5.69 -9.27 -2.84
C SER A 74 -4.83 -9.65 -1.62
N PHE A 75 -3.98 -8.74 -1.16
CA PHE A 75 -3.08 -8.97 -0.04
C PHE A 75 -3.51 -8.26 1.25
N LEU A 76 -4.52 -7.38 1.16
CA LEU A 76 -5.13 -6.72 2.31
C LEU A 76 -6.43 -7.40 2.70
N GLU A 77 -6.76 -7.31 3.98
CA GLU A 77 -8.11 -7.56 4.48
C GLU A 77 -8.65 -6.35 5.23
N ARG A 78 -9.97 -6.31 5.41
CA ARG A 78 -10.70 -5.19 5.99
C ARG A 78 -11.56 -5.65 7.16
N THR A 79 -11.61 -4.83 8.19
CA THR A 79 -12.62 -4.91 9.25
C THR A 79 -13.15 -3.51 9.59
N ARG A 80 -14.11 -3.43 10.50
CA ARG A 80 -14.56 -2.17 11.10
C ARG A 80 -14.18 -2.11 12.57
N ILE A 81 -13.49 -1.05 12.96
CA ILE A 81 -13.08 -0.81 14.35
C ILE A 81 -13.75 0.45 14.91
N GLN A 82 -13.87 0.53 16.24
CA GLN A 82 -14.38 1.72 16.93
C GLN A 82 -13.25 2.72 17.13
N GLN A 83 -13.41 3.96 16.67
CA GLN A 83 -12.48 5.07 16.88
C GLN A 83 -13.26 6.28 17.40
N GLY A 84 -13.16 6.54 18.71
CA GLY A 84 -14.02 7.51 19.38
C GLY A 84 -15.50 7.10 19.27
N GLU A 85 -16.34 7.98 18.73
CA GLU A 85 -17.78 7.72 18.53
C GLU A 85 -18.10 7.02 17.20
N PHE A 86 -17.13 6.93 16.29
CA PHE A 86 -17.35 6.44 14.93
C PHE A 86 -16.84 5.02 14.72
N LYS A 87 -17.51 4.27 13.83
CA LYS A 87 -16.96 3.04 13.26
C LYS A 87 -16.25 3.37 11.95
N VAL A 88 -14.99 2.98 11.86
CA VAL A 88 -14.13 3.26 10.71
C VAL A 88 -13.60 1.96 10.12
N ASP A 89 -13.39 1.95 8.80
CA ASP A 89 -12.76 0.83 8.13
C ASP A 89 -11.25 0.80 8.46
N ALA A 90 -10.75 -0.38 8.79
CA ALA A 90 -9.35 -0.63 9.08
C ALA A 90 -8.83 -1.82 8.26
N PHE A 91 -7.53 -1.81 7.99
CA PHE A 91 -6.88 -2.68 7.02
C PHE A 91 -5.62 -3.31 7.63
N ARG A 92 -5.28 -4.52 7.18
CA ARG A 92 -4.00 -5.18 7.49
C ARG A 92 -3.67 -6.20 6.40
N LEU A 93 -2.49 -6.81 6.44
CA LEU A 93 -2.15 -7.91 5.53
C LEU A 93 -2.98 -9.15 5.85
N LYS A 94 -3.51 -9.80 4.81
CA LYS A 94 -4.16 -11.12 4.92
C LYS A 94 -3.19 -12.19 5.43
N ASP A 95 -1.94 -12.14 4.98
CA ASP A 95 -0.90 -13.09 5.36
C ASP A 95 0.24 -12.36 6.08
N ALA A 96 0.30 -12.52 7.39
CA ALA A 96 1.31 -11.90 8.25
C ALA A 96 2.73 -12.44 7.98
N THR A 97 2.90 -13.56 7.28
CA THR A 97 4.23 -14.08 6.92
C THR A 97 4.96 -13.17 5.92
N LEU A 98 4.22 -12.35 5.15
CA LEU A 98 4.77 -11.35 4.23
C LEU A 98 5.57 -10.25 4.95
N VAL A 99 5.29 -10.03 6.23
CA VAL A 99 6.02 -9.06 7.08
C VAL A 99 7.42 -9.55 7.43
N LYS A 100 7.62 -10.88 7.45
CA LYS A 100 8.89 -11.53 7.81
C LYS A 100 9.67 -12.06 6.62
N ALA A 101 9.03 -12.13 5.46
CA ALA A 101 9.74 -12.49 4.25
C ALA A 101 10.68 -11.33 3.91
N ASP A 102 11.97 -11.63 3.76
CA ASP A 102 12.91 -10.85 2.97
C ASP A 102 12.36 -10.80 1.53
N ILE A 103 11.28 -10.04 1.31
CA ILE A 103 10.83 -9.65 -0.01
C ILE A 103 11.98 -8.79 -0.49
N ALA A 104 12.84 -9.38 -1.32
CA ALA A 104 13.98 -8.70 -1.91
C ALA A 104 13.47 -7.35 -2.43
N LEU A 105 13.77 -6.30 -1.68
CA LEU A 105 13.58 -4.95 -2.15
C LEU A 105 14.39 -4.90 -3.46
N PRO A 106 13.83 -4.39 -4.57
CA PRO A 106 14.65 -4.14 -5.75
C PRO A 106 15.87 -3.36 -5.27
N SER A 107 17.06 -3.85 -5.62
CA SER A 107 18.29 -3.24 -5.14
C SER A 107 18.28 -1.77 -5.53
N LEU A 108 19.00 -0.93 -4.78
CA LEU A 108 19.12 0.50 -5.09
C LEU A 108 19.55 0.74 -6.56
N GLU A 109 20.21 -0.25 -7.16
CA GLU A 109 20.66 -0.25 -8.56
C GLU A 109 19.49 -0.37 -9.56
N GLU A 110 18.49 -1.22 -9.29
CA GLU A 110 17.30 -1.35 -10.16
C GLU A 110 16.42 -0.09 -10.12
N GLN A 111 16.34 0.60 -8.97
CA GLN A 111 15.58 1.86 -8.86
C GLN A 111 16.23 3.04 -9.61
N ILE A 112 17.55 2.98 -9.82
CA ILE A 112 18.30 4.04 -10.51
C ILE A 112 18.21 3.88 -12.04
N GLU A 113 18.16 2.64 -12.56
CA GLU A 113 18.01 2.41 -14.01
C GLU A 113 16.71 3.01 -14.57
N ASP A 114 15.60 2.92 -13.85
CA ASP A 114 14.32 3.52 -14.28
C ASP A 114 14.38 5.05 -14.36
N VAL A 115 15.09 5.71 -13.45
CA VAL A 115 15.23 7.18 -13.44
C VAL A 115 16.10 7.66 -14.61
N PHE A 116 17.17 6.94 -14.95
CA PHE A 116 18.04 7.31 -16.08
C PHE A 116 17.39 7.03 -17.43
N THR A 117 16.64 5.94 -17.55
CA THR A 117 15.97 5.56 -18.82
C THR A 117 14.89 6.59 -19.20
N ILE A 118 14.14 7.12 -18.22
CA ILE A 118 13.12 8.16 -18.45
C ILE A 118 13.75 9.50 -18.90
N GLN A 119 14.93 9.88 -18.37
CA GLN A 119 15.58 11.13 -18.77
C GLN A 119 16.22 11.07 -20.17
N SER A 120 16.66 9.90 -20.64
CA SER A 120 17.17 9.74 -22.01
C SER A 120 16.07 9.76 -23.08
N ALA A 121 14.84 9.37 -22.75
CA ALA A 121 13.72 9.39 -23.70
C ALA A 121 13.13 10.80 -23.94
N GLN A 122 13.44 11.78 -23.08
CA GLN A 122 12.97 13.16 -23.21
C GLN A 122 13.97 14.11 -23.91
N ARG A 123 15.11 13.60 -24.39
CA ARG A 123 16.15 14.39 -25.08
C ARG A 123 16.34 14.05 -26.57
N GLN A 124 15.38 13.35 -27.19
CA GLN A 124 15.31 13.15 -28.65
C GLN A 124 14.05 13.82 -29.19
#